data_AF-A0A838PZG9-F1
#
_entry.id   AF-A0A838PZG9-F1
#
_cell.length_a   1.000
_cell.length_b   1.000
_cell.length_c   1.000
_cell.angle_alpha   90.00
_cell.angle_beta   90.00
_cell.angle_gamma   90.00
#
_symmetry.space_group_name_H-M   'P 1'
#
loop_
_entity.id
_entity.type
_entity.pdbx_description
1 polymer ?
#
loop_
_entity_poly.entity_id
_entity_poly.type
_entity_poly.pdbx_seq_one_letter_code
_entity_poly.pdbx_strand_id
1 'polypeptide(L)'
;MYTTYNLFKFLHVVAVIVWLGGVVALVVIPARLARERNVAATAALGRQAAFYGQSVVGPAAVITLVAGIVMVVVGRIGFEQLWIAYGLLGMVVSMALGGALLSRLGHQLNELSESDDPDPARMSALQARLRTYNLINVLILLSVVWAMVFKPTL
;
A
#
# COMPACT_ATOMS: atom_id res chain seq x y z
N MET A 1 -21.42 26.50 1.36
CA MET A 1 -21.96 25.70 0.24
C MET A 1 -21.07 24.48 0.05
N TYR A 2 -21.62 23.27 0.18
CA TYR A 2 -20.88 22.04 -0.13
C TYR A 2 -20.87 21.83 -1.64
N THR A 3 -19.70 21.73 -2.25
CA THR A 3 -19.56 21.38 -3.68
C THR A 3 -19.23 19.91 -3.81
N THR A 4 -19.64 19.29 -4.91
CA THR A 4 -19.26 17.91 -5.25
C THR A 4 -17.73 17.73 -5.17
N TYR A 5 -16.98 18.72 -5.66
CA TYR A 5 -15.52 18.73 -5.56
C TYR A 5 -15.01 18.62 -4.11
N ASN A 6 -15.56 19.40 -3.18
CA ASN A 6 -15.13 19.38 -1.77
C ASN A 6 -15.45 18.03 -1.09
N LEU A 7 -16.58 17.41 -1.43
CA LEU A 7 -16.94 16.08 -0.91
C LEU A 7 -15.94 15.02 -1.38
N PHE A 8 -15.67 14.96 -2.69
CA PHE A 8 -14.71 13.98 -3.22
C PHE A 8 -13.28 14.26 -2.77
N LYS A 9 -12.90 15.53 -2.57
CA LYS A 9 -11.62 15.88 -1.94
C LYS A 9 -11.52 15.35 -0.52
N PHE A 10 -12.56 15.49 0.29
CA PHE A 10 -12.60 14.93 1.64
C PHE A 10 -12.46 13.40 1.61
N LEU A 11 -13.27 12.72 0.79
CA LEU A 11 -13.22 11.26 0.65
C LEU A 11 -11.85 10.77 0.16
N HIS A 12 -11.25 11.46 -0.82
CA HIS A 12 -9.92 11.15 -1.32
C HIS A 12 -8.88 11.25 -0.20
N VAL A 13 -8.85 12.36 0.55
CA VAL A 13 -7.87 12.56 1.63
C VAL A 13 -8.03 11.51 2.74
N VAL A 14 -9.25 11.24 3.19
CA VAL A 14 -9.50 10.20 4.20
C VAL A 14 -9.04 8.83 3.69
N ALA A 15 -9.35 8.49 2.44
CA ALA A 15 -8.93 7.24 1.84
C ALA A 15 -7.41 7.12 1.70
N VAL A 16 -6.70 8.19 1.33
CA VAL A 16 -5.22 8.24 1.32
C VAL A 16 -4.65 7.99 2.72
N ILE A 17 -5.22 8.62 3.75
CA ILE A 17 -4.74 8.46 5.13
C ILE A 17 -4.88 7.00 5.57
N VAL A 18 -6.04 6.38 5.32
CA VAL A 18 -6.27 4.97 5.64
C VAL A 18 -5.35 4.06 4.83
N TRP A 19 -5.17 4.36 3.54
CA TRP A 19 -4.33 3.55 2.67
C TRP A 19 -2.85 3.62 3.05
N LEU A 20 -2.26 4.82 3.08
CA LEU A 20 -0.86 5.01 3.45
C LEU A 20 -0.58 4.57 4.88
N GLY A 21 -1.42 4.97 5.84
CA GLY A 21 -1.30 4.55 7.23
C GLY A 21 -1.42 3.04 7.41
N GLY A 22 -2.34 2.42 6.67
CA GLY A 22 -2.53 0.97 6.67
C GLY A 22 -1.33 0.21 6.10
N VAL A 23 -0.76 0.68 4.97
CA VAL A 23 0.48 0.10 4.43
C VAL A 23 1.62 0.25 5.44
N VAL A 24 1.80 1.43 6.05
CA VAL A 24 2.84 1.63 7.08
C VAL A 24 2.64 0.69 8.27
N ALA A 25 1.41 0.50 8.74
CA ALA A 25 1.12 -0.44 9.83
C ALA A 25 1.48 -1.90 9.46
N LEU A 26 1.14 -2.31 8.23
CA LEU A 26 1.48 -3.63 7.69
C LEU A 26 3.00 -3.86 7.51
N VAL A 27 3.80 -2.79 7.46
CA VAL A 27 5.27 -2.89 7.47
C VAL A 27 5.83 -2.92 8.89
N VAL A 28 5.36 -2.00 9.74
CA VAL A 28 5.95 -1.76 11.07
C VAL A 28 5.62 -2.88 12.06
N ILE A 29 4.37 -3.34 12.11
CA ILE A 29 3.94 -4.32 13.12
C ILE A 29 4.63 -5.68 12.91
N PRO A 30 4.63 -6.27 11.70
CA PRO A 30 5.35 -7.52 11.46
C PRO A 30 6.86 -7.39 11.67
N ALA A 31 7.46 -6.25 11.32
CA ALA A 31 8.89 -6.01 11.54
C ALA A 31 9.24 -5.95 13.04
N ARG A 32 8.35 -5.41 13.87
CA ARG A 32 8.50 -5.44 15.33
C ARG A 32 8.37 -6.86 15.86
N LEU A 33 7.32 -7.59 15.45
CA LEU A 33 7.07 -8.94 15.93
C LEU A 33 8.17 -9.94 15.53
N ALA A 34 8.77 -9.77 14.36
CA ALA A 34 9.91 -10.58 13.92
C ALA A 34 11.11 -10.51 14.87
N ARG A 35 11.25 -9.44 15.67
CA ARG A 35 12.29 -9.32 16.69
C ARG A 35 12.04 -10.17 17.93
N GLU A 36 10.79 -10.53 18.20
CA GLU A 36 10.37 -11.27 19.39
C GLU A 36 10.52 -12.79 19.23
N ARG A 37 10.82 -13.28 18.00
CA ARG A 37 11.02 -14.70 17.66
C ARG A 37 9.87 -15.63 18.07
N ASN A 38 8.65 -15.10 18.20
CA ASN A 38 7.45 -15.85 18.53
C ASN A 38 6.73 -16.31 17.24
N VAL A 39 6.92 -17.58 16.88
CA VAL A 39 6.40 -18.17 15.63
C VAL A 39 4.87 -18.19 15.60
N ALA A 40 4.22 -18.59 16.71
CA ALA A 40 2.76 -18.66 16.79
C ALA A 40 2.10 -17.28 16.64
N ALA A 41 2.68 -16.27 17.30
CA ALA A 41 2.21 -14.89 17.15
C ALA A 41 2.39 -14.37 15.71
N THR A 42 3.49 -14.74 15.05
CA THR A 42 3.80 -14.32 13.68
C THR A 42 2.79 -14.87 12.68
N ALA A 43 2.44 -16.15 12.80
CA ALA A 43 1.43 -16.78 11.94
C ALA A 43 0.03 -16.18 12.15
N ALA A 44 -0.35 -15.90 13.40
CA ALA A 44 -1.63 -15.25 13.70
C ALA A 44 -1.71 -13.83 13.13
N LEU A 45 -0.63 -13.04 13.29
CA LEU A 45 -0.54 -11.70 12.72
C LEU A 45 -0.58 -11.72 11.18
N GLY A 46 0.08 -12.69 10.54
CA GLY A 46 0.08 -12.83 9.07
C GLY A 46 -1.33 -12.97 8.49
N ARG A 47 -2.20 -13.77 9.13
CA ARG A 47 -3.61 -13.91 8.72
C ARG A 47 -4.40 -12.62 8.90
N GLN A 48 -4.20 -11.92 10.03
CA GLN A 48 -4.85 -10.63 10.27
C GLN A 48 -4.38 -9.55 9.29
N ALA A 49 -3.08 -9.52 8.98
CA ALA A 49 -2.49 -8.63 8.01
C ALA A 49 -3.06 -8.84 6.60
N ALA A 50 -3.24 -10.10 6.18
CA ALA A 50 -3.86 -10.44 4.90
C ALA A 50 -5.31 -9.94 4.83
N PHE A 51 -6.12 -10.21 5.86
CA PHE A 51 -7.49 -9.72 5.93
C PHE A 51 -7.54 -8.19 5.90
N TYR A 52 -6.76 -7.51 6.74
CA TYR A 52 -6.72 -6.05 6.79
C TYR A 52 -6.27 -5.43 5.45
N GLY A 53 -5.29 -6.05 4.79
CA GLY A 53 -4.85 -5.67 3.46
C GLY A 53 -5.99 -5.73 2.42
N GLN A 54 -6.76 -6.82 2.43
CA GLN A 54 -7.86 -7.02 1.49
C GLN A 54 -9.13 -6.24 1.83
N SER A 55 -9.45 -6.06 3.11
CA SER A 55 -10.73 -5.49 3.56
C SER A 55 -10.67 -3.99 3.86
N VAL A 56 -9.49 -3.44 4.14
CA VAL A 56 -9.31 -2.02 4.49
C VAL A 56 -8.40 -1.31 3.50
N VAL A 57 -7.17 -1.80 3.34
CA VAL A 57 -6.14 -1.12 2.53
C VAL A 57 -6.49 -1.12 1.05
N GLY A 58 -6.90 -2.27 0.50
CA GLY A 58 -7.31 -2.41 -0.90
C GLY A 58 -8.49 -1.50 -1.27
N PRO A 59 -9.63 -1.55 -0.54
CA PRO A 59 -10.74 -0.65 -0.78
C PRO A 59 -10.39 0.83 -0.61
N ALA A 60 -9.56 1.19 0.37
CA ALA A 60 -9.08 2.56 0.53
C ALA A 60 -8.27 3.05 -0.69
N ALA A 61 -7.42 2.19 -1.27
CA ALA A 61 -6.70 2.50 -2.51
C ALA A 61 -7.66 2.76 -3.68
N VAL A 62 -8.69 1.92 -3.84
CA VAL A 62 -9.71 2.08 -4.89
C VAL A 62 -10.50 3.37 -4.71
N ILE A 63 -10.97 3.65 -3.49
CA ILE A 63 -11.71 4.90 -3.18
C ILE A 63 -10.83 6.11 -3.46
N THR A 64 -9.55 6.05 -3.13
CA THR A 64 -8.59 7.12 -3.44
C THR A 64 -8.53 7.38 -4.95
N LEU A 65 -8.37 6.33 -5.77
CA LEU A 65 -8.31 6.46 -7.22
C LEU A 65 -9.60 7.07 -7.78
N VAL A 66 -10.75 6.49 -7.43
CA VAL A 66 -12.06 6.93 -7.93
C VAL A 66 -12.31 8.39 -7.55
N ALA A 67 -12.07 8.75 -6.29
CA ALA A 67 -12.26 10.12 -5.83
C ALA A 67 -11.30 11.11 -6.50
N GLY A 68 -10.05 10.68 -6.75
CA GLY A 68 -9.07 11.46 -7.51
C GLY A 68 -9.53 11.78 -8.93
N ILE A 69 -9.98 10.75 -9.66
CA ILE A 69 -10.51 10.89 -11.02
C ILE A 69 -11.71 11.84 -11.05
N VAL A 70 -12.66 11.67 -10.13
CA VAL A 70 -13.84 12.55 -10.05
C VAL A 70 -13.43 14.00 -9.81
N MET A 71 -12.46 14.27 -8.94
CA MET A 71 -11.96 15.64 -8.72
C MET A 71 -11.36 16.27 -9.98
N VAL A 72 -10.57 15.51 -10.75
CA VAL A 72 -9.96 16.01 -11.99
C VAL A 72 -11.03 16.36 -13.02
N VAL A 73 -12.04 15.51 -13.19
CA VAL A 73 -13.15 15.71 -14.14
C VAL A 73 -14.03 16.88 -13.72
N VAL A 74 -14.49 16.91 -12.46
CA VAL A 74 -15.38 17.98 -11.94
C VAL A 74 -14.65 19.33 -11.88
N GLY A 75 -13.36 19.32 -11.53
CA GLY A 75 -12.55 20.53 -11.43
C GLY A 75 -11.97 21.02 -12.76
N ARG A 76 -12.14 20.27 -13.86
CA ARG A 76 -11.55 20.57 -15.18
C ARG A 76 -10.04 20.87 -15.12
N ILE A 77 -9.31 20.10 -14.30
CA ILE A 77 -7.90 20.36 -13.96
C ILE A 77 -6.94 19.87 -15.06
N GLY A 78 -7.38 18.89 -15.85
CA GLY A 78 -6.55 18.21 -16.87
C GLY A 78 -5.73 17.06 -16.28
N PHE A 79 -5.56 15.96 -17.02
CA PHE A 79 -4.77 14.80 -16.58
C PHE A 79 -3.28 14.93 -16.91
N GLU A 80 -2.94 15.87 -17.79
CA GLU A 80 -1.60 16.20 -18.27
C GLU A 80 -0.74 16.90 -17.21
N GLN A 81 -1.34 17.40 -16.13
CA GLN A 81 -0.61 17.97 -15.02
C GLN A 81 0.33 16.92 -14.43
N LEU A 82 1.62 17.27 -14.32
CA LEU A 82 2.66 16.32 -13.91
C LEU A 82 2.38 15.64 -12.59
N TRP A 83 1.87 16.39 -11.61
CA TRP A 83 1.53 15.85 -10.30
C TRP A 83 0.36 14.85 -10.36
N ILE A 84 -0.59 15.03 -11.29
CA ILE A 84 -1.68 14.06 -11.55
C ILE A 84 -1.12 12.83 -12.24
N ALA A 85 -0.39 13.00 -13.34
CA ALA A 85 0.18 11.90 -14.11
C ALA A 85 1.14 11.05 -13.26
N TYR A 86 2.04 11.70 -12.51
CA TYR A 86 2.95 11.04 -11.57
C TYR A 86 2.20 10.33 -10.45
N GLY A 87 1.16 10.96 -9.89
CA GLY A 87 0.36 10.34 -8.83
C GLY A 87 -0.40 9.11 -9.29
N LEU A 88 -0.98 9.14 -10.50
CA LEU A 88 -1.64 7.99 -11.11
C LEU A 88 -0.64 6.86 -11.40
N LEU A 89 0.53 7.18 -11.95
CA LEU A 89 1.58 6.20 -12.21
C LEU A 89 2.06 5.55 -10.91
N GLY A 90 2.38 6.35 -9.89
CA GLY A 90 2.83 5.86 -8.59
C GLY A 90 1.77 5.01 -7.88
N MET A 91 0.49 5.38 -8.01
CA MET A 91 -0.63 4.59 -7.50
C MET A 91 -0.73 3.23 -8.20
N VAL A 92 -0.66 3.19 -9.54
CA VAL A 92 -0.69 1.92 -10.30
C VAL A 92 0.48 1.02 -9.90
N VAL A 93 1.69 1.58 -9.78
CA VAL A 93 2.87 0.83 -9.33
C VAL A 93 2.68 0.31 -7.90
N SER A 94 2.16 1.14 -6.99
CA SER A 94 1.91 0.74 -5.61
C SER A 94 0.87 -0.37 -5.50
N MET A 95 -0.24 -0.28 -6.24
CA MET A 95 -1.27 -1.31 -6.28
C MET A 95 -0.74 -2.62 -6.88
N ALA A 96 0.09 -2.55 -7.93
CA ALA A 96 0.74 -3.73 -8.50
C ALA A 96 1.71 -4.39 -7.52
N LEU A 97 2.54 -3.60 -6.82
CA LEU A 97 3.44 -4.09 -5.79
C LEU A 97 2.64 -4.76 -4.65
N GLY A 98 1.68 -4.05 -4.07
CA GLY A 98 0.89 -4.51 -2.93
C GLY A 98 0.00 -5.72 -3.26
N GLY A 99 -0.77 -5.63 -4.34
CA GLY A 99 -1.77 -6.62 -4.71
C GLY A 99 -1.19 -7.88 -5.35
N ALA A 100 -0.20 -7.76 -6.23
CA ALA A 100 0.34 -8.91 -6.96
C ALA A 100 1.63 -9.43 -6.33
N LEU A 101 2.66 -8.59 -6.18
CA LEU A 101 4.00 -9.07 -5.81
C LEU A 101 4.09 -9.43 -4.32
N LEU A 102 3.63 -8.54 -3.44
CA LEU A 102 3.69 -8.74 -1.99
C LEU A 102 2.76 -9.89 -1.55
N SER A 103 1.55 -9.96 -2.09
CA SER A 103 0.64 -11.08 -1.83
C SER A 103 1.27 -12.43 -2.22
N ARG A 104 1.83 -12.53 -3.43
CA ARG A 104 2.51 -13.76 -3.89
C ARG A 104 3.67 -14.16 -2.98
N LEU A 105 4.54 -13.21 -2.62
CA LEU A 105 5.68 -13.48 -1.73
C LEU A 105 5.23 -13.87 -0.31
N GLY A 106 4.12 -13.29 0.19
CA GLY A 106 3.53 -13.67 1.46
C GLY A 106 2.98 -15.10 1.44
N HIS A 107 2.31 -15.50 0.36
CA HIS A 107 1.85 -16.88 0.18
C HIS A 107 3.01 -17.87 0.14
N GLN A 108 4.06 -17.59 -0.66
CA GLN A 108 5.25 -18.45 -0.72
C GLN A 108 5.94 -18.59 0.64
N LEU A 109 5.96 -17.52 1.44
CA LEU A 109 6.54 -17.55 2.78
C LEU A 109 5.70 -18.42 3.74
N ASN A 110 4.36 -18.34 3.66
CA ASN A 110 3.48 -19.19 4.45
C ASN A 110 3.62 -20.66 4.07
N GLU A 111 3.61 -20.99 2.76
CA GLU A 111 3.80 -22.35 2.27
C GLU A 111 5.13 -22.96 2.74
N LEU A 112 6.22 -22.20 2.68
CA LEU A 112 7.53 -22.65 3.17
C LEU A 112 7.58 -22.79 4.69
N SER A 113 6.79 -22.01 5.42
CA SER A 113 6.72 -22.11 6.89
C SER A 113 5.94 -23.33 7.37
N GLU A 114 5.06 -23.87 6.52
CA GLU A 114 4.22 -25.04 6.81
C GLU A 114 4.85 -26.36 6.30
N SER A 115 5.96 -26.31 5.56
CA SER A 115 6.63 -27.52 5.05
C SER A 115 7.36 -28.30 6.14
N ASP A 116 7.42 -29.63 6.03
CA ASP A 116 8.08 -30.53 7.00
C ASP A 116 9.59 -30.29 7.15
N ASP A 117 10.27 -29.73 6.14
CA ASP A 117 11.69 -29.35 6.17
C ASP A 117 11.90 -27.95 5.56
N PRO A 118 11.67 -26.87 6.34
CA PRO A 118 11.78 -25.50 5.85
C PRO A 118 13.25 -25.12 5.58
N ASP A 119 13.59 -24.77 4.34
CA ASP A 119 14.89 -24.19 4.01
C ASP A 119 15.05 -22.80 4.67
N PRO A 120 15.92 -22.65 5.70
CA PRO A 120 16.07 -21.39 6.43
C PRO A 120 16.69 -20.27 5.58
N ALA A 121 17.54 -20.63 4.61
CA ALA A 121 18.17 -19.67 3.72
C ALA A 121 17.14 -19.08 2.75
N ARG A 122 16.27 -19.92 2.19
CA ARG A 122 15.16 -19.46 1.35
C ARG A 122 14.14 -18.63 2.13
N MET A 123 13.81 -19.03 3.35
CA MET A 123 12.86 -18.31 4.20
C MET A 123 13.35 -16.90 4.53
N SER A 124 14.61 -16.75 4.95
CA SER A 124 15.22 -15.45 5.24
C SER A 124 15.33 -14.56 3.99
N ALA A 125 15.63 -15.13 2.82
CA ALA A 125 15.66 -14.39 1.56
C ALA A 125 14.27 -13.85 1.15
N LEU A 126 13.20 -14.64 1.33
CA LEU A 126 11.83 -14.20 1.06
C LEU A 126 11.40 -13.08 2.01
N GLN A 127 11.69 -13.21 3.30
CA GLN A 127 11.42 -12.18 4.30
C GLN A 127 12.15 -10.87 3.98
N ALA A 128 13.43 -10.95 3.59
CA ALA A 128 14.21 -9.77 3.20
C ALA A 128 13.60 -9.08 1.96
N ARG A 129 13.23 -9.85 0.92
CA ARG A 129 12.56 -9.31 -0.29
C ARG A 129 11.23 -8.64 0.05
N LEU A 130 10.40 -9.29 0.87
CA LEU A 130 9.13 -8.72 1.35
C LEU A 130 9.36 -7.38 2.04
N ARG A 131 10.34 -7.30 2.95
CA ARG A 131 10.66 -6.06 3.66
C ARG A 131 11.13 -4.95 2.72
N THR A 132 12.00 -5.28 1.77
CA THR A 132 12.52 -4.31 0.79
C THR A 132 11.41 -3.77 -0.11
N TYR A 133 10.56 -4.64 -0.67
CA TYR A 133 9.46 -4.18 -1.52
C TYR A 133 8.39 -3.40 -0.75
N ASN A 134 8.13 -3.77 0.50
CA ASN A 134 7.28 -2.99 1.40
C ASN A 134 7.84 -1.57 1.62
N LEU A 135 9.13 -1.45 1.88
CA LEU A 135 9.77 -0.14 2.07
C LEU A 135 9.72 0.69 0.79
N ILE A 136 10.04 0.09 -0.35
CA ILE A 136 9.93 0.75 -1.67
C ILE A 136 8.50 1.23 -1.91
N ASN A 137 7.49 0.42 -1.59
CA ASN A 137 6.10 0.79 -1.75
C ASN A 137 5.71 2.00 -0.89
N VAL A 138 6.15 2.02 0.38
CA VAL A 138 5.94 3.19 1.27
C VAL A 138 6.61 4.44 0.70
N LEU A 139 7.85 4.32 0.21
CA LEU A 139 8.57 5.46 -0.39
C LEU A 139 7.87 5.99 -1.64
N ILE A 140 7.32 5.11 -2.48
CA ILE A 140 6.52 5.51 -3.65
C ILE A 140 5.25 6.25 -3.22
N LEU A 141 4.52 5.74 -2.22
CA LEU A 141 3.32 6.42 -1.75
C LEU A 141 3.65 7.79 -1.13
N LEU A 142 4.75 7.90 -0.39
CA LEU A 142 5.23 9.17 0.12
C LEU A 142 5.64 10.14 -0.99
N SER A 143 6.30 9.67 -2.06
CA SER A 143 6.66 10.52 -3.19
C SER A 143 5.42 10.99 -3.97
N VAL A 144 4.39 10.15 -4.08
CA VAL A 144 3.09 10.54 -4.67
C VAL A 144 2.40 11.60 -3.81
N VAL A 145 2.35 11.42 -2.48
CA VAL A 145 1.79 12.43 -1.57
C VAL A 145 2.57 13.73 -1.68
N TRP A 146 3.89 13.68 -1.74
CA TRP A 146 4.73 14.84 -1.97
C TRP A 146 4.35 15.54 -3.29
N ALA A 147 4.27 14.81 -4.41
CA ALA A 147 3.88 15.39 -5.69
C ALA A 147 2.49 16.04 -5.65
N MET A 148 1.52 15.43 -4.97
CA MET A 148 0.16 15.95 -4.81
C MET A 148 0.09 17.22 -3.94
N VAL A 149 0.98 17.34 -2.95
CA VAL A 149 1.06 18.48 -2.03
C VAL A 149 1.80 19.66 -2.67
N PHE A 150 2.99 19.41 -3.22
CA PHE A 150 3.86 20.45 -3.75
C PHE A 150 3.53 20.82 -5.20
N LYS A 151 2.77 19.97 -5.91
CA LYS A 151 2.29 20.19 -7.28
C LYS A 151 3.38 20.74 -8.20
N PRO A 152 4.51 20.04 -8.36
CA PRO A 152 5.57 20.49 -9.25
C PRO A 152 5.02 20.69 -10.66
N THR A 153 5.27 21.87 -11.22
CA THR A 153 5.02 22.20 -12.62
C THR A 153 6.34 22.17 -13.37
N LEU A 154 6.35 21.73 -14.63
CA LEU A 154 7.43 22.01 -15.57
C LEU A 154 7.25 23.41 -16.14
#